data_AF-D3NSR9-F1
#
_entry.id   AF-D3NSR9-F1
#
_cell.length_a   1.000
_cell.length_b   1.000
_cell.length_c   1.000
_cell.angle_alpha   90.00
_cell.angle_beta   90.00
_cell.angle_gamma   90.00
#
_symmetry.space_group_name_H-M   'P 1'
#
loop_
_entity.id
_entity.type
_entity.pdbx_description
1 polymer ?
#
loop_
_entity_poly.entity_id
_entity_poly.type
_entity_poly.pdbx_seq_one_letter_code
_entity_poly.pdbx_strand_id
1 'polypeptide(L)'
;MTLIAESRVSAEAVVSPTPGCTASALYAAAERLLPDLEHGRAVDAGMLRAAMTAAFGGSDAEGAWNWKLAYDAGEAAQLLLLRRFGPAMRARAKTPAAFLAMLERVAALLPSQTRRSEESQARQQFSTPLPLGAVVAAAAALTPDDRVLEPSAGTGLLAIFAELAGARAC
;
A
#
# COMPACT_ATOMS: atom_id res chain seq x y z
N MET A 1 38.66 -4.93 -41.59
CA MET A 1 37.24 -4.60 -41.79
C MET A 1 36.44 -5.62 -40.99
N THR A 2 36.30 -5.38 -39.69
CA THR A 2 35.70 -6.33 -38.74
C THR A 2 34.33 -5.78 -38.35
N LEU A 3 33.28 -6.49 -38.72
CA LEU A 3 31.88 -6.17 -38.43
C LEU A 3 31.62 -6.31 -36.92
N ILE A 4 31.17 -5.24 -36.27
CA ILE A 4 30.57 -5.31 -34.94
C ILE A 4 29.09 -5.64 -35.14
N ALA A 5 28.66 -6.80 -34.63
CA ALA A 5 27.27 -7.18 -34.54
C ALA A 5 26.61 -6.42 -33.39
N GLU A 6 25.67 -5.54 -33.70
CA GLU A 6 24.81 -4.91 -32.70
C GLU A 6 23.86 -5.95 -32.10
N SER A 7 24.08 -6.28 -30.83
CA SER A 7 23.14 -7.09 -30.05
C SER A 7 21.90 -6.25 -29.76
N ARG A 8 20.79 -6.55 -30.42
CA ARG A 8 19.49 -5.99 -30.07
C ARG A 8 19.07 -6.55 -28.71
N VAL A 9 19.00 -5.68 -27.71
CA VAL A 9 18.30 -5.97 -26.45
C VAL A 9 16.84 -6.17 -26.82
N SER A 10 16.37 -7.41 -26.72
CA SER A 10 14.95 -7.75 -26.86
C SER A 10 14.18 -7.06 -25.75
N ALA A 11 13.16 -6.27 -26.12
CA ALA A 11 12.20 -5.72 -25.17
C ALA A 11 11.50 -6.88 -24.46
N GLU A 12 11.78 -7.01 -23.16
CA GLU A 12 11.21 -8.04 -22.31
C GLU A 12 9.70 -7.84 -22.21
N ALA A 13 8.94 -8.83 -22.66
CA ALA A 13 7.49 -8.82 -22.57
C ALA A 13 7.10 -8.99 -21.10
N VAL A 14 6.81 -7.87 -20.44
CA VAL A 14 6.18 -7.86 -19.12
C VAL A 14 4.85 -8.60 -19.25
N VAL A 15 4.77 -9.80 -18.66
CA VAL A 15 3.50 -10.52 -18.53
C VAL A 15 2.62 -9.66 -17.62
N SER A 16 1.62 -9.00 -18.20
CA SER A 16 0.62 -8.28 -17.43
C SER A 16 -0.13 -9.29 -16.56
N PRO A 17 0.00 -9.26 -15.23
CA PRO A 17 -0.63 -10.24 -14.39
C PRO A 17 -2.16 -10.05 -14.44
N THR A 18 -2.91 -11.16 -14.38
CA THR A 18 -4.37 -11.09 -14.31
C THR A 18 -4.80 -10.32 -13.05
N PRO A 19 -5.71 -9.34 -13.12
CA PRO A 19 -6.02 -8.46 -11.99
C PRO A 19 -6.42 -9.20 -10.69
N GLY A 20 -7.21 -10.27 -10.81
CA GLY A 20 -7.64 -11.07 -9.66
C GLY A 20 -6.52 -11.87 -8.98
N CYS A 21 -5.55 -12.36 -9.75
CA CYS A 21 -4.39 -13.07 -9.21
C CYS A 21 -3.45 -12.10 -8.48
N THR A 22 -3.29 -10.89 -9.03
CA THR A 22 -2.47 -9.82 -8.44
C THR A 22 -3.02 -9.36 -7.10
N ALA A 23 -4.32 -9.08 -7.00
CA ALA A 23 -4.94 -8.63 -5.76
C ALA A 23 -4.81 -9.69 -4.64
N SER A 24 -5.01 -10.97 -4.97
CA SER A 24 -4.82 -12.07 -4.01
C SER A 24 -3.37 -12.18 -3.54
N ALA A 25 -2.40 -12.06 -4.45
CA ALA A 25 -0.98 -12.08 -4.08
C ALA A 25 -0.59 -10.87 -3.22
N LEU A 26 -1.08 -9.66 -3.53
CA LEU A 26 -0.86 -8.46 -2.71
C LEU A 26 -1.43 -8.64 -1.30
N TYR A 27 -2.66 -9.13 -1.18
CA TYR A 27 -3.29 -9.41 0.10
C TYR A 27 -2.47 -10.45 0.90
N ALA A 28 -2.03 -11.53 0.26
CA ALA A 28 -1.21 -12.54 0.90
C ALA A 28 0.17 -12.00 1.33
N ALA A 29 0.77 -11.07 0.56
CA ALA A 29 1.99 -10.37 0.98
C ALA A 29 1.71 -9.45 2.18
N ALA A 30 0.60 -8.72 2.18
CA ALA A 30 0.19 -7.85 3.28
C ALA A 30 -0.03 -8.64 4.59
N GLU A 31 -0.68 -9.80 4.53
CA GLU A 31 -0.86 -10.69 5.69
C GLU A 31 0.47 -11.17 6.27
N ARG A 32 1.49 -11.38 5.43
CA ARG A 32 2.84 -11.76 5.90
C ARG A 32 3.56 -10.63 6.62
N LEU A 33 3.31 -9.38 6.23
CA LEU A 33 3.91 -8.18 6.83
C LEU A 33 3.19 -7.71 8.09
N LEU A 34 1.90 -8.02 8.21
CA LEU A 34 1.05 -7.57 9.32
C LEU A 34 1.65 -7.87 10.71
N PRO A 35 2.19 -9.07 11.01
CA PRO A 35 2.79 -9.33 12.32
C PRO A 35 3.91 -8.37 12.69
N ASP A 36 4.73 -7.91 11.75
CA ASP A 36 5.79 -6.94 12.04
C ASP A 36 5.20 -5.58 12.43
N LEU A 37 4.19 -5.13 11.70
CA LEU A 37 3.48 -3.88 12.01
C LEU A 37 2.78 -3.94 13.36
N GLU A 38 2.17 -5.07 13.71
CA GLU A 38 1.51 -5.30 15.00
C GLU A 38 2.47 -5.18 16.19
N HIS A 39 3.72 -5.59 16.00
CA HIS A 39 4.79 -5.46 17.01
C HIS A 39 5.52 -4.12 16.93
N GLY A 40 5.11 -3.20 16.05
CA GLY A 40 5.79 -1.92 15.84
C GLY A 40 7.18 -2.06 15.24
N ARG A 41 7.48 -3.17 14.56
CA ARG A 41 8.76 -3.38 13.86
C ARG A 41 8.70 -2.71 12.49
N ALA A 42 9.72 -1.93 12.18
CA ALA A 42 9.85 -1.32 10.86
C ALA A 42 10.09 -2.41 9.81
N VAL A 43 9.34 -2.33 8.72
CA VAL A 43 9.50 -3.17 7.53
C VAL A 43 10.57 -2.55 6.66
N ASP A 44 11.65 -3.28 6.38
CA ASP A 44 12.67 -2.84 5.43
C ASP A 44 12.43 -3.38 4.01
N ALA A 45 13.29 -2.97 3.08
CA ALA A 45 13.22 -3.42 1.68
C ALA A 45 13.43 -4.94 1.51
N GLY A 46 14.20 -5.58 2.40
CA GLY A 46 14.42 -7.02 2.40
C GLY A 46 13.17 -7.79 2.81
N MET A 47 12.48 -7.32 3.85
CA MET A 47 11.22 -7.87 4.32
C MET A 47 10.12 -7.74 3.26
N LEU A 48 9.99 -6.57 2.62
CA LEU A 48 9.08 -6.38 1.49
C LEU A 48 9.36 -7.38 0.37
N ARG A 49 10.64 -7.50 -0.04
CA ARG A 49 11.06 -8.42 -1.10
C ARG A 49 10.71 -9.86 -0.74
N ALA A 50 10.98 -10.29 0.48
CA ALA A 50 10.69 -11.64 0.94
C ALA A 50 9.19 -11.94 0.92
N ALA A 51 8.35 -11.03 1.42
CA ALA A 51 6.90 -11.17 1.40
C ALA A 51 6.34 -11.24 -0.04
N MET A 52 6.82 -10.36 -0.92
CA MET A 52 6.41 -10.33 -2.32
C MET A 52 6.83 -11.59 -3.07
N THR A 53 8.09 -12.04 -2.92
CA THR A 53 8.55 -13.27 -3.57
C THR A 53 7.77 -14.50 -3.11
N ALA A 54 7.46 -14.59 -1.81
CA ALA A 54 6.64 -15.69 -1.30
C ALA A 54 5.19 -15.65 -1.81
N ALA A 55 4.63 -14.48 -2.10
CA ALA A 55 3.26 -14.33 -2.56
C ALA A 55 3.11 -14.47 -4.08
N PHE A 56 4.08 -13.98 -4.85
CA PHE A 56 4.06 -14.00 -6.32
C PHE A 56 4.77 -15.23 -6.91
N GLY A 57 5.53 -15.99 -6.11
CA GLY A 57 6.23 -17.19 -6.57
C GLY A 57 7.48 -16.90 -7.42
N GLY A 58 7.99 -15.68 -7.39
CA GLY A 58 9.17 -15.24 -8.14
C GLY A 58 9.74 -13.93 -7.61
N SER A 59 10.92 -13.54 -8.08
CA SER A 59 11.62 -12.31 -7.68
C SER A 59 11.29 -11.13 -8.59
N ASP A 60 11.62 -9.91 -8.15
CA ASP A 60 11.57 -8.72 -9.01
C ASP A 60 12.59 -8.77 -10.15
N ALA A 61 13.72 -9.45 -9.95
CA ALA A 61 14.73 -9.66 -10.98
C ALA A 61 14.23 -10.56 -12.12
N GLU A 62 13.30 -11.47 -11.82
CA GLU A 62 12.61 -12.32 -12.81
C GLU A 62 11.34 -11.64 -13.37
N GLY A 63 11.08 -10.38 -13.00
CA GLY A 63 9.90 -9.64 -13.44
C GLY A 63 8.57 -10.12 -12.85
N ALA A 64 8.58 -11.00 -11.84
CA ALA A 64 7.36 -11.54 -11.24
C ALA A 64 6.50 -10.48 -10.53
N TRP A 65 7.13 -9.41 -10.06
CA TRP A 65 6.49 -8.23 -9.47
C TRP A 65 7.43 -7.02 -9.59
N ASN A 66 6.88 -5.82 -9.38
CA ASN A 66 7.66 -4.58 -9.39
C ASN A 66 7.56 -3.86 -8.02
N TRP A 67 8.44 -2.88 -7.79
CA TRP A 67 8.48 -2.14 -6.53
C TRP A 67 7.21 -1.37 -6.21
N LYS A 68 6.42 -0.99 -7.23
CA LYS A 68 5.12 -0.36 -7.01
C LYS A 68 4.16 -1.32 -6.30
N LEU A 69 4.06 -2.57 -6.78
CA LEU A 69 3.25 -3.60 -6.14
C LEU A 69 3.75 -3.91 -4.71
N ALA A 70 5.06 -3.88 -4.47
CA ALA A 70 5.61 -4.05 -3.13
C ALA A 70 5.17 -2.93 -2.18
N TYR A 71 5.14 -1.68 -2.66
CA TYR A 71 4.63 -0.55 -1.86
C TYR A 71 3.11 -0.66 -1.61
N ASP A 72 2.34 -1.06 -2.63
CA ASP A 72 0.89 -1.29 -2.50
C ASP A 72 0.60 -2.39 -1.45
N ALA A 73 1.43 -3.45 -1.39
CA ALA A 73 1.32 -4.50 -0.36
C ALA A 73 1.62 -3.99 1.05
N GLY A 74 2.59 -3.08 1.19
CA GLY A 74 2.87 -2.41 2.47
C GLY A 74 1.69 -1.57 2.94
N GLU A 75 1.11 -0.75 2.06
CA GLU A 75 -0.09 0.04 2.36
C GLU A 75 -1.26 -0.87 2.76
N ALA A 76 -1.47 -1.97 2.03
CA ALA A 76 -2.48 -2.96 2.39
C ALA A 76 -2.23 -3.57 3.79
N ALA A 77 -0.98 -3.80 4.19
CA ALA A 77 -0.67 -4.27 5.55
C ALA A 77 -1.04 -3.24 6.63
N GLN A 78 -0.83 -1.95 6.37
CA GLN A 78 -1.31 -0.87 7.26
C GLN A 78 -2.83 -0.84 7.36
N LEU A 79 -3.54 -1.12 6.26
CA LEU A 79 -5.00 -1.21 6.27
C LEU A 79 -5.49 -2.40 7.11
N LEU A 80 -4.86 -3.56 7.00
CA LEU A 80 -5.18 -4.71 7.85
C LEU A 80 -4.96 -4.39 9.32
N LEU A 81 -3.86 -3.71 9.65
CA LEU A 81 -3.59 -3.23 11.00
C LEU A 81 -4.71 -2.28 11.48
N LEU A 82 -5.13 -1.32 10.66
CA LEU A 82 -6.19 -0.38 11.04
C LEU A 82 -7.58 -1.00 11.13
N ARG A 83 -7.92 -1.97 10.27
CA ARG A 83 -9.16 -2.74 10.41
C ARG A 83 -9.21 -3.45 11.75
N ARG A 84 -8.07 -4.02 12.18
CA ARG A 84 -7.98 -4.77 13.44
C ARG A 84 -7.90 -3.88 14.69
N PHE A 85 -7.08 -2.83 14.66
CA PHE A 85 -6.74 -2.03 15.85
C PHE A 85 -7.25 -0.58 15.79
N GLY A 86 -7.70 -0.09 14.65
CA GLY A 86 -8.15 1.29 14.46
C GLY A 86 -9.26 1.74 15.41
N PRO A 87 -10.28 0.92 15.74
CA PRO A 87 -11.26 1.26 16.77
C PRO A 87 -10.62 1.49 18.15
N ALA A 88 -9.72 0.59 18.58
CA ALA A 88 -9.01 0.71 19.85
C ALA A 88 -8.06 1.91 19.87
N MET A 89 -7.36 2.18 18.76
CA MET A 89 -6.50 3.35 18.59
C MET A 89 -7.31 4.65 18.74
N ARG A 90 -8.49 4.75 18.12
CA ARG A 90 -9.36 5.94 18.25
C ARG A 90 -9.92 6.11 19.66
N ALA A 91 -10.37 5.03 20.29
CA ALA A 91 -10.81 5.07 21.68
C ALA A 91 -9.69 5.57 22.62
N ARG A 92 -8.43 5.21 22.33
CA ARG A 92 -7.27 5.67 23.10
C ARG A 92 -6.85 7.11 22.79
N ALA A 93 -6.99 7.56 21.54
CA ALA A 93 -6.42 8.82 21.08
C ALA A 93 -7.00 10.06 21.76
N LYS A 94 -8.26 10.06 22.23
CA LYS A 94 -8.95 11.19 22.90
C LYS A 94 -9.06 12.51 22.10
N THR A 95 -8.21 12.75 21.10
CA THR A 95 -8.26 13.89 20.17
C THR A 95 -7.88 13.46 18.75
N PRO A 96 -8.35 14.18 17.70
CA PRO A 96 -7.94 13.92 16.32
C PRO A 96 -6.42 14.02 16.11
N ALA A 97 -5.77 15.00 16.75
CA ALA A 97 -4.31 15.18 16.65
C ALA A 97 -3.52 14.02 17.24
N ALA A 98 -3.98 13.46 18.37
CA ALA A 98 -3.34 12.28 18.96
C ALA A 98 -3.56 11.01 18.12
N PHE A 99 -4.71 10.89 17.45
CA PHE A 99 -4.95 9.79 16.52
C PHE A 99 -4.04 9.93 15.29
N LEU A 100 -3.93 11.14 14.72
CA LEU A 100 -2.99 11.45 13.63
C LEU A 100 -1.56 11.07 14.01
N ALA A 101 -1.08 11.44 15.20
CA ALA A 101 0.26 11.06 15.67
C ALA A 101 0.46 9.54 15.81
N MET A 102 -0.60 8.77 16.12
CA MET A 102 -0.53 7.30 16.09
C MET A 102 -0.39 6.79 14.66
N LEU A 103 -1.13 7.37 13.71
CA LEU A 103 -1.08 6.99 12.30
C LEU A 103 0.24 7.37 11.64
N GLU A 104 0.85 8.50 12.00
CA GLU A 104 2.20 8.87 11.56
C GLU A 104 3.24 7.84 11.99
N ARG A 105 3.12 7.32 13.22
CA ARG A 105 3.99 6.23 13.68
C ARG A 105 3.78 4.94 12.89
N VAL A 106 2.53 4.58 12.58
CA VAL A 106 2.22 3.42 11.72
C VAL A 106 2.76 3.63 10.31
N ALA A 107 2.59 4.83 9.75
CA ALA A 107 3.10 5.19 8.42
C ALA A 107 4.62 5.05 8.34
N ALA A 108 5.32 5.47 9.39
CA ALA A 108 6.78 5.39 9.50
C ALA A 108 7.33 3.96 9.64
N LEU A 109 6.48 2.95 9.85
CA LEU A 109 6.91 1.55 9.85
C LEU A 109 7.19 1.00 8.45
N LEU A 110 6.79 1.71 7.39
CA LEU A 110 7.10 1.34 6.01
C LEU A 110 8.22 2.21 5.45
N PRO A 111 8.99 1.69 4.48
CA PRO A 111 10.00 2.49 3.80
C PRO A 111 9.33 3.56 2.94
N SER A 112 9.99 4.72 2.83
CA SER A 112 9.57 5.76 1.91
C SER A 112 9.56 5.23 0.47
N GLN A 113 8.50 5.54 -0.30
CA GLN A 113 8.35 5.14 -1.70
C GLN A 113 9.27 5.97 -2.62
N THR A 114 10.57 5.71 -2.59
CA THR A 114 11.59 6.47 -3.34
C THR A 114 11.80 5.97 -4.76
N ARG A 115 11.42 4.72 -5.06
CA ARG A 115 11.54 4.14 -6.41
C ARG A 115 10.30 4.47 -7.23
N ARG A 116 10.46 5.28 -8.28
CA ARG A 116 9.38 5.63 -9.20
C ARG A 116 9.48 4.78 -10.48
N SER A 117 8.43 4.00 -10.79
CA SER A 117 8.33 3.37 -12.10
C SER A 117 8.06 4.42 -13.18
N GLU A 118 8.43 4.13 -14.43
CA GLU A 118 8.13 5.01 -15.57
C GLU A 118 6.62 5.23 -15.72
N GLU A 119 5.81 4.20 -15.49
CA GLU A 119 4.35 4.28 -15.50
C GLU A 119 3.81 5.23 -14.40
N SER A 120 4.33 5.15 -13.17
CA SER A 120 3.91 6.05 -12.09
C SER A 120 4.35 7.49 -12.34
N GLN A 121 5.49 7.72 -12.99
CA GLN A 121 5.89 9.06 -13.42
C GLN A 121 4.98 9.60 -14.53
N ALA A 122 4.73 8.80 -15.57
CA ALA A 122 3.89 9.17 -16.71
C ALA A 122 2.45 9.48 -16.30
N ARG A 123 1.92 8.76 -15.30
CA ARG A 123 0.55 8.92 -14.80
C ARG A 123 0.42 9.81 -13.56
N GLN A 124 1.51 10.43 -13.11
CA GLN A 124 1.55 11.23 -11.87
C GLN A 124 0.93 10.50 -10.66
N GLN A 125 1.21 9.21 -10.54
CA GLN A 125 0.69 8.40 -9.44
C GLN A 125 1.49 8.69 -8.16
N PHE A 126 0.93 9.56 -7.32
CA PHE A 126 1.38 9.77 -5.95
C PHE A 126 0.51 8.96 -5.00
N SER A 127 1.11 8.30 -4.01
CA SER A 127 0.36 7.69 -2.92
C SER A 127 -0.28 8.79 -2.06
N THR A 128 -1.49 8.53 -1.56
CA THR A 128 -2.12 9.33 -0.49
C THR A 128 -1.70 8.68 0.83
N PRO A 129 -0.60 9.11 1.47
CA PRO A 129 -0.10 8.41 2.64
C PRO A 129 -1.15 8.43 3.76
N LEU A 130 -1.14 7.39 4.60
CA LEU A 130 -2.13 7.16 5.64
C LEU A 130 -2.47 8.39 6.51
N PRO A 131 -1.51 9.23 6.95
CA PRO A 131 -1.81 10.44 7.72
C PRO A 131 -2.66 11.45 6.94
N LEU A 132 -2.44 11.59 5.62
CA LEU A 132 -3.22 12.50 4.78
C LEU A 132 -4.67 12.02 4.66
N GLY A 133 -4.89 10.71 4.51
CA GLY A 133 -6.25 10.14 4.51
C GLY A 133 -7.01 10.43 5.80
N ALA A 134 -6.32 10.41 6.94
CA ALA A 134 -6.92 10.76 8.23
C ALA A 134 -7.31 12.24 8.32
N VAL A 135 -6.48 13.14 7.78
CA VAL A 135 -6.80 14.57 7.70
C VAL A 135 -8.02 14.81 6.82
N VAL A 136 -8.13 14.13 5.68
CA VAL A 136 -9.32 14.22 4.81
C VAL A 136 -10.56 13.76 5.57
N ALA A 137 -10.49 12.62 6.26
CA ALA A 137 -11.62 12.09 7.02
C ALA A 137 -12.05 13.04 8.17
N ALA A 138 -11.08 13.64 8.86
CA ALA A 138 -11.34 14.63 9.90
C ALA A 138 -11.97 15.91 9.33
N ALA A 139 -11.47 16.41 8.19
CA ALA A 139 -12.00 17.59 7.51
C ALA A 139 -13.40 17.36 6.94
N ALA A 140 -13.67 16.15 6.45
CA ALA A 140 -14.99 15.74 5.97
C ALA A 140 -16.00 15.50 7.10
N ALA A 141 -15.54 15.45 8.37
CA ALA A 141 -16.36 15.20 9.55
C ALA A 141 -17.25 13.94 9.41
N LEU A 142 -16.68 12.85 8.88
CA LEU A 142 -17.43 11.62 8.56
C LEU A 142 -18.20 11.07 9.77
N THR A 143 -19.43 10.67 9.50
CA THR A 143 -20.40 10.10 10.44
C THR A 143 -20.97 8.79 9.89
N PRO A 144 -21.63 7.96 10.72
CA PRO A 144 -22.29 6.74 10.25
C PRO A 144 -23.39 6.94 9.19
N ASP A 145 -23.95 8.15 9.09
CA ASP A 145 -24.99 8.48 8.12
C ASP A 145 -24.42 8.78 6.72
N ASP A 146 -23.10 8.93 6.60
CA ASP A 146 -22.44 9.27 5.35
C ASP A 146 -22.28 8.06 4.42
N ARG A 147 -22.31 8.36 3.11
CA ARG A 147 -21.95 7.44 2.03
C ARG A 147 -20.71 8.00 1.34
N VAL A 148 -19.61 7.26 1.40
CA VAL A 148 -18.31 7.71 0.89
C VAL A 148 -18.03 7.00 -0.42
N LEU A 149 -17.81 7.79 -1.48
CA LEU A 149 -17.39 7.29 -2.78
C LEU A 149 -15.90 7.60 -2.99
N GLU A 150 -15.10 6.55 -3.20
CA GLU A 150 -13.69 6.67 -3.58
C GLU A 150 -13.46 6.03 -4.95
N PRO A 151 -13.71 6.76 -6.06
CA PRO A 151 -13.74 6.18 -7.41
C PRO A 151 -12.37 5.72 -7.93
N SER A 152 -11.28 6.02 -7.21
CA SER A 152 -9.90 5.68 -7.56
C SER A 152 -9.18 4.94 -6.43
N ALA A 153 -9.92 4.15 -5.65
CA ALA A 153 -9.53 3.73 -4.31
C ALA A 153 -8.13 3.13 -4.14
N GLY A 154 -7.51 2.61 -5.20
CA GLY A 154 -6.15 2.09 -5.13
C GLY A 154 -6.07 1.00 -4.08
N THR A 155 -5.32 1.24 -3.01
CA THR A 155 -5.21 0.33 -1.87
C THR A 155 -6.35 0.44 -0.85
N GLY A 156 -7.13 1.53 -0.85
CA GLY A 156 -8.28 1.76 0.05
C GLY A 156 -7.98 2.65 1.26
N LEU A 157 -6.93 3.50 1.17
CA LEU A 157 -6.46 4.35 2.27
C LEU A 157 -7.47 5.42 2.71
N LEU A 158 -8.42 5.86 1.88
CA LEU A 158 -9.52 6.72 2.32
C LEU A 158 -10.71 5.89 2.80
N ALA A 159 -11.04 4.80 2.10
CA ALA A 159 -12.14 3.91 2.47
C ALA A 159 -12.03 3.38 3.92
N ILE A 160 -10.83 3.10 4.41
CA ILE A 160 -10.64 2.65 5.81
C ILE A 160 -11.11 3.69 6.83
N PHE A 161 -10.97 4.99 6.54
CA PHE A 161 -11.43 6.01 7.48
C PHE A 161 -12.95 6.17 7.46
N ALA A 162 -13.61 5.90 6.34
CA ALA A 162 -15.05 5.77 6.26
C ALA A 162 -15.55 4.56 7.06
N GLU A 163 -14.94 3.38 6.87
CA GLU A 163 -15.23 2.16 7.64
C GLU A 163 -15.08 2.41 9.14
N LEU A 164 -13.96 3.06 9.51
CA LEU A 164 -13.70 3.47 10.87
C LEU A 164 -14.81 4.42 11.38
N ALA A 165 -15.23 5.42 10.63
CA ALA A 165 -16.32 6.33 11.02
C ALA A 165 -17.71 5.64 11.13
N GLY A 166 -17.82 4.37 10.74
CA GLY A 166 -19.10 3.66 10.63
C GLY A 166 -19.89 4.05 9.39
N ALA A 167 -19.30 4.85 8.51
CA ALA A 167 -19.87 5.26 7.24
C ALA A 167 -19.85 4.09 6.24
N ARG A 168 -20.72 4.15 5.23
CA ARG A 168 -20.73 3.15 4.16
C ARG A 168 -19.81 3.60 3.02
N ALA A 169 -18.75 2.84 2.76
CA ALA A 169 -18.00 2.96 1.52
C ALA A 169 -18.78 2.27 0.39
N CYS A 170 -18.92 2.94 -0.76
CA CYS A 170 -19.59 2.44 -1.96
C CYS A 170 -18.60 1.95 -3.02
#